data_AF-A0A819GJU1-F1
#
_entry.id   AF-A0A819GJU1-F1
#
_cell.length_a   1.000
_cell.length_b   1.000
_cell.length_c   1.000
_cell.angle_alpha   90.00
_cell.angle_beta   90.00
_cell.angle_gamma   90.00
#
_symmetry.space_group_name_H-M   'P 1'
#
loop_
_entity.id
_entity.type
_entity.pdbx_description
1 polymer ?
#
loop_
_entity_poly.entity_id
_entity_poly.type
_entity_poly.pdbx_seq_one_letter_code
_entity_poly.pdbx_strand_id
1 'polypeptide(L)'
;MEENFEQLVAEFNVSPLSSDVLQKITLLLQSKTDEALSSFISQEYQSLFTLEHKVWQLLSEDSHHWFNDLDYSVFFRTLVSFNKNMIFNQDSIKDHIKVSLLMPNTIDQINSIFKQIEQTIDDNDPLITFVSPWFDNLSFFIHEYPQLGHSPIIIQMNKYVADHFIISEQFNYYLSQLRQSQLSSSIFTTKQLFYMKTCSFSLNVYFYSNPPSFDYTPGQVLQNIGDEYLQIIQIQSYTIKLWSTELLTCMTHLIGFIRAFLWWNGETGTKLKILLPTEKILLEYIQAMIYIIDYKADCAYIMPQWINDETILMDSVLLFLINIIQTQNINWFFHPMNQLSDTLLKLGELPVYYQIHLCAYGILSEILTDEHLKELKFPDNIRDFFFQMLEHAWHNPLKRYKQIPITYFLR
;
A
#
# COMPACT_ATOMS: atom_id res chain seq x y z
N MET A 1 -19.60 33.63 16.94
CA MET A 1 -20.40 32.46 16.55
C MET A 1 -19.39 31.49 15.97
N GLU A 2 -19.24 30.30 16.55
CA GLU A 2 -18.52 29.23 15.84
C GLU A 2 -19.34 28.93 14.57
N GLU A 3 -18.74 29.10 13.40
CA GLU A 3 -19.41 28.77 12.14
C GLU A 3 -19.66 27.26 12.07
N ASN A 4 -20.89 26.88 11.73
CA ASN A 4 -21.30 25.48 11.60
C ASN A 4 -20.58 24.85 10.40
N PHE A 5 -20.06 23.62 10.52
CA PHE A 5 -19.37 22.92 9.44
C PHE A 5 -20.22 22.79 8.18
N GLU A 6 -21.53 22.55 8.33
CA GLU A 6 -22.49 22.56 7.23
C GLU A 6 -22.50 23.89 6.44
N GLN A 7 -22.42 25.03 7.13
CA GLN A 7 -22.39 26.35 6.49
C GLN A 7 -21.10 26.55 5.71
N LEU A 8 -19.97 26.16 6.29
CA LEU A 8 -18.66 26.24 5.64
C LEU A 8 -18.62 25.40 4.36
N VAL A 9 -19.16 24.18 4.38
CA VAL A 9 -19.24 23.33 3.19
C VAL A 9 -20.21 23.90 2.16
N ALA A 10 -21.33 24.49 2.57
CA ALA A 10 -22.24 25.16 1.65
C ALA A 10 -21.55 26.35 0.94
N GLU A 11 -20.76 27.13 1.66
CA GLU A 11 -19.97 28.23 1.10
C GLU A 11 -18.83 27.74 0.20
N PHE A 12 -18.19 26.62 0.53
CA PHE A 12 -17.19 25.97 -0.32
C PHE A 12 -17.75 25.58 -1.70
N ASN A 13 -19.05 25.28 -1.78
CA ASN A 13 -19.69 24.95 -3.05
C ASN A 13 -20.01 26.17 -3.93
N VAL A 14 -19.85 27.40 -3.42
CA VAL A 14 -20.12 28.63 -4.15
C VAL A 14 -18.82 29.17 -4.75
N SER A 15 -18.82 29.44 -6.06
CA SER A 15 -17.69 30.07 -6.74
C SER A 15 -17.83 31.60 -6.72
N PRO A 16 -16.76 32.37 -6.43
CA PRO A 16 -15.39 31.94 -6.14
C PRO A 16 -15.19 31.47 -4.69
N LEU A 17 -14.34 30.46 -4.53
CA LEU A 17 -13.94 29.90 -3.24
C LEU A 17 -13.14 30.90 -2.41
N SER A 18 -13.51 31.07 -1.14
CA SER A 18 -12.82 31.96 -0.19
C SER A 18 -11.71 31.20 0.56
N SER A 19 -10.49 31.76 0.59
CA SER A 19 -9.39 31.26 1.43
C SER A 19 -9.77 31.12 2.90
N ASP A 20 -10.61 32.01 3.43
CA ASP A 20 -11.08 31.96 4.82
C ASP A 20 -11.92 30.70 5.09
N VAL A 21 -12.76 30.30 4.14
CA VAL A 21 -13.57 29.07 4.23
C VAL A 21 -12.67 27.84 4.22
N LEU A 22 -11.67 27.78 3.32
CA LEU A 22 -10.69 26.69 3.27
C LEU A 22 -9.93 26.53 4.59
N GLN A 23 -9.45 27.64 5.16
CA GLN A 23 -8.71 27.65 6.42
C GLN A 23 -9.57 27.18 7.59
N LYS A 24 -10.83 27.64 7.68
CA LYS A 24 -11.75 27.22 8.75
C LYS A 24 -12.11 25.74 8.66
N ILE A 25 -12.40 25.23 7.45
CA ILE A 25 -12.61 23.80 7.24
C ILE A 25 -11.36 23.01 7.65
N THR A 26 -10.19 23.45 7.22
CA THR A 26 -8.90 22.83 7.56
C THR A 26 -8.71 22.74 9.08
N LEU A 27 -8.90 23.84 9.81
CA LEU A 27 -8.75 23.88 11.26
C LEU A 27 -9.76 22.95 11.96
N LEU A 28 -11.00 22.91 11.47
CA LEU A 28 -12.02 22.01 12.01
C LEU A 28 -11.63 20.54 11.82
N LEU A 29 -11.18 20.13 10.64
CA LEU A 29 -10.74 18.76 10.37
C LEU A 29 -9.53 18.37 11.22
N GLN A 30 -8.54 19.26 11.35
CA GLN A 30 -7.35 19.03 12.20
C GLN A 30 -7.70 18.89 13.68
N SER A 31 -8.75 19.55 14.14
CA SER A 31 -9.19 19.49 15.54
C SER A 31 -9.84 18.15 15.93
N LYS A 32 -10.24 17.31 14.96
CA LYS A 32 -10.93 16.04 15.24
C LYS A 32 -9.91 14.92 15.45
N THR A 33 -9.55 14.71 16.71
CA THR A 33 -8.74 13.57 17.17
C THR A 33 -9.63 12.35 17.53
N ASP A 34 -9.00 11.20 17.78
CA ASP A 34 -9.62 9.86 17.74
C ASP A 34 -10.89 9.69 18.61
N GLU A 35 -11.04 10.35 19.75
CA GLU A 35 -12.24 10.18 20.58
C GLU A 35 -13.49 10.93 20.03
N ALA A 36 -13.29 12.03 19.31
CA ALA A 36 -14.37 12.88 18.79
C ALA A 36 -14.66 12.66 17.29
N LEU A 37 -13.83 11.85 16.61
CA LEU A 37 -13.92 11.67 15.16
C LEU A 37 -15.19 10.93 14.73
N SER A 38 -15.54 9.83 15.40
CA SER A 38 -16.73 9.03 15.07
C SER A 38 -18.05 9.78 15.25
N SER A 39 -18.15 10.56 16.34
CA SER A 39 -19.32 11.40 16.62
C SER A 39 -19.43 12.53 15.60
N PHE A 40 -18.31 13.19 15.26
CA PHE A 40 -18.26 14.21 14.22
C PHE A 40 -18.70 13.67 12.86
N ILE A 41 -18.16 12.53 12.42
CA ILE A 41 -18.53 11.91 11.13
C ILE A 41 -20.01 11.55 11.10
N SER A 42 -20.56 11.06 12.21
CA SER A 42 -21.97 10.71 12.29
C SER A 42 -22.89 11.94 12.24
N GLN A 43 -22.47 13.05 12.85
CA GLN A 43 -23.24 14.30 12.89
C GLN A 43 -23.16 15.06 11.56
N GLU A 44 -21.96 15.15 10.99
CA GLU A 44 -21.65 15.95 9.81
C GLU A 44 -21.58 15.13 8.51
N TYR A 45 -22.14 13.92 8.51
CA TYR A 45 -22.03 12.98 7.39
C TYR A 45 -22.36 13.61 6.03
N GLN A 46 -23.47 14.34 5.93
CA GLN A 46 -23.90 14.94 4.66
C GLN A 46 -22.96 16.06 4.19
N SER A 47 -22.47 16.88 5.13
CA SER A 47 -21.49 17.93 4.87
C SER A 47 -20.17 17.32 4.40
N LEU A 48 -19.67 16.28 5.07
CA LEU A 48 -18.47 15.55 4.68
C LEU A 48 -18.62 14.90 3.30
N PHE A 49 -19.74 14.23 3.06
CA PHE A 49 -20.04 13.61 1.77
C PHE A 49 -20.02 14.62 0.63
N THR A 50 -20.64 15.79 0.85
CA THR A 50 -20.66 16.88 -0.13
C THR A 50 -19.25 17.43 -0.38
N LEU A 51 -18.46 17.61 0.68
CA LEU A 51 -17.08 18.09 0.60
C LEU A 51 -16.21 17.12 -0.21
N GLU A 52 -16.22 15.84 0.13
CA GLU A 52 -15.47 14.77 -0.57
C GLU A 52 -15.85 14.71 -2.05
N HIS A 53 -17.15 14.73 -2.34
CA HIS A 53 -17.66 14.72 -3.71
C HIS A 53 -17.16 15.92 -4.52
N LYS A 54 -17.19 17.12 -3.92
CA LYS A 54 -16.73 18.34 -4.58
C LYS A 54 -15.23 18.31 -4.79
N VAL A 55 -14.46 17.77 -3.86
CA VAL A 55 -13.00 17.64 -4.02
C VAL A 55 -12.65 16.68 -5.15
N TRP A 56 -13.29 15.51 -5.25
CA TRP A 56 -13.11 14.63 -6.41
C TRP A 56 -13.43 15.32 -7.73
N GLN A 57 -14.47 16.15 -7.75
CA GLN A 57 -14.80 16.94 -8.94
C GLN A 57 -13.69 17.95 -9.26
N LEU A 58 -13.22 18.73 -8.28
CA LEU A 58 -12.15 19.71 -8.46
C LEU A 58 -10.88 19.05 -9.00
N LEU A 59 -10.46 17.92 -8.43
CA LEU A 59 -9.27 17.19 -8.90
C LEU A 59 -9.41 16.69 -10.35
N SER A 60 -10.64 16.48 -10.82
CA SER A 60 -10.92 16.00 -12.19
C SER A 60 -11.10 17.11 -13.23
N GLU A 61 -11.15 18.38 -12.81
CA GLU A 61 -11.29 19.54 -13.68
C GLU A 61 -9.91 19.99 -14.20
N ASP A 62 -9.81 20.35 -15.48
CA ASP A 62 -8.55 20.76 -16.17
C ASP A 62 -8.01 22.14 -15.71
N SER A 63 -8.58 22.72 -14.66
CA SER A 63 -8.25 24.08 -14.22
C SER A 63 -7.18 24.06 -13.13
N HIS A 64 -5.93 24.29 -13.53
CA HIS A 64 -4.75 24.15 -12.67
C HIS A 64 -4.53 25.31 -11.68
N HIS A 65 -5.47 26.26 -11.57
CA HIS A 65 -5.28 27.49 -10.82
C HIS A 65 -5.18 27.29 -9.29
N TRP A 66 -5.76 26.22 -8.75
CA TRP A 66 -5.73 25.93 -7.31
C TRP A 66 -4.43 25.31 -6.82
N PHE A 67 -3.69 24.59 -7.68
CA PHE A 67 -2.54 23.79 -7.24
C PHE A 67 -1.33 24.62 -6.81
N ASN A 68 -1.27 25.88 -7.23
CA ASN A 68 -0.21 26.81 -6.85
C ASN A 68 -0.58 27.66 -5.62
N ASP A 69 -1.80 27.52 -5.10
CA ASP A 69 -2.27 28.27 -3.93
C ASP A 69 -1.98 27.49 -2.63
N LEU A 70 -1.41 28.20 -1.65
CA LEU A 70 -1.01 27.61 -0.38
C LEU A 70 -2.21 27.11 0.44
N ASP A 71 -3.33 27.82 0.43
CA ASP A 71 -4.51 27.48 1.23
C ASP A 71 -5.14 26.17 0.71
N TYR A 72 -5.24 26.03 -0.60
CA TYR A 72 -5.66 24.77 -1.23
C TYR A 72 -4.71 23.63 -0.91
N SER A 73 -3.40 23.90 -0.95
CA SER A 73 -2.40 22.88 -0.66
C SER A 73 -2.52 22.32 0.76
N VAL A 74 -2.67 23.21 1.74
CA VAL A 74 -2.85 22.83 3.15
C VAL A 74 -4.18 22.11 3.35
N PHE A 75 -5.26 22.59 2.71
CA PHE A 75 -6.58 21.98 2.77
C PHE A 75 -6.57 20.54 2.23
N PHE A 76 -6.06 20.31 1.01
CA PHE A 76 -6.04 18.97 0.42
C PHE A 76 -5.20 17.99 1.24
N ARG A 77 -4.03 18.42 1.73
CA ARG A 77 -3.19 17.57 2.61
C ARG A 77 -3.90 17.21 3.91
N THR A 78 -4.61 18.17 4.48
CA THR A 78 -5.39 17.96 5.72
C THR A 78 -6.52 16.96 5.48
N LEU A 79 -7.27 17.10 4.37
CA LEU A 79 -8.37 16.20 4.05
C LEU A 79 -7.89 14.77 3.75
N VAL A 80 -6.79 14.62 3.00
CA VAL A 80 -6.12 13.32 2.79
C VAL A 80 -5.73 12.68 4.13
N SER A 81 -5.17 13.47 5.05
CA SER A 81 -4.74 12.95 6.36
C SER A 81 -5.94 12.54 7.22
N PHE A 82 -7.01 13.33 7.18
CA PHE A 82 -8.29 13.00 7.82
C PHE A 82 -8.87 11.68 7.27
N ASN A 83 -8.86 11.51 5.95
CA ASN A 83 -9.33 10.29 5.29
C ASN A 83 -8.49 9.06 5.67
N LYS A 84 -7.17 9.22 5.74
CA LYS A 84 -6.27 8.15 6.21
C LYS A 84 -6.58 7.74 7.65
N ASN A 85 -6.81 8.71 8.54
CA ASN A 85 -7.21 8.43 9.93
C ASN A 85 -8.57 7.73 10.02
N MET A 86 -9.54 8.10 9.17
CA MET A 86 -10.85 7.44 9.12
C MET A 86 -10.76 5.97 8.68
N ILE A 87 -9.81 5.63 7.80
CA ILE A 87 -9.56 4.24 7.38
C ILE A 87 -9.13 3.39 8.58
N PHE A 88 -8.11 3.84 9.33
CA PHE A 88 -7.39 3.00 10.30
C PHE A 88 -7.84 3.16 11.76
N ASN A 89 -8.26 4.33 12.21
CA ASN A 89 -8.37 4.64 13.64
C ASN A 89 -9.80 4.58 14.19
N GLN A 90 -10.80 4.18 13.40
CA GLN A 90 -12.22 4.28 13.78
C GLN A 90 -13.05 3.06 13.40
N ASP A 91 -13.00 2.00 14.19
CA ASP A 91 -13.82 0.80 13.99
C ASP A 91 -15.30 1.01 14.35
N SER A 92 -15.61 2.07 15.10
CA SER A 92 -16.99 2.43 15.47
C SER A 92 -17.80 3.00 14.30
N ILE A 93 -17.15 3.50 13.25
CA ILE A 93 -17.81 4.06 12.07
C ILE A 93 -18.23 2.92 11.15
N LYS A 94 -19.52 2.86 10.85
CA LYS A 94 -20.10 1.82 9.99
C LYS A 94 -19.43 1.81 8.61
N ASP A 95 -19.09 0.62 8.12
CA ASP A 95 -18.35 0.45 6.86
C ASP A 95 -19.00 1.14 5.66
N HIS A 96 -20.33 1.08 5.52
CA HIS A 96 -21.03 1.76 4.41
C HIS A 96 -20.86 3.28 4.42
N ILE A 97 -20.67 3.89 5.59
CA ILE A 97 -20.39 5.33 5.72
C ILE A 97 -18.98 5.61 5.17
N LYS A 98 -17.98 4.82 5.58
CA LYS A 98 -16.60 4.95 5.06
C LYS A 98 -16.58 4.78 3.54
N VAL A 99 -17.27 3.77 3.02
CA VAL A 99 -17.38 3.52 1.57
C VAL A 99 -17.99 4.72 0.87
N SER A 100 -19.06 5.30 1.40
CA SER A 100 -19.75 6.44 0.76
C SER A 100 -18.91 7.72 0.79
N LEU A 101 -18.06 7.92 1.80
CA LEU A 101 -17.19 9.09 1.90
C LEU A 101 -15.89 8.96 1.10
N LEU A 102 -15.27 7.78 1.08
CA LEU A 102 -13.92 7.59 0.54
C LEU A 102 -13.88 7.13 -0.92
N MET A 103 -14.99 6.58 -1.44
CA MET A 103 -15.03 6.11 -2.82
C MET A 103 -15.22 7.29 -3.78
N PRO A 104 -14.54 7.28 -4.94
CA PRO A 104 -14.83 8.23 -6.01
C PRO A 104 -16.28 8.10 -6.50
N ASN A 105 -16.88 9.21 -6.92
CA ASN A 105 -18.30 9.23 -7.30
C ASN A 105 -18.54 8.54 -8.64
N THR A 106 -17.63 8.77 -9.60
CA THR A 106 -17.79 8.30 -10.98
C THR A 106 -16.48 7.85 -11.59
N ILE A 107 -16.60 6.92 -12.54
CA ILE A 107 -15.48 6.45 -13.36
C ILE A 107 -14.88 7.60 -14.21
N ASP A 108 -15.73 8.51 -14.69
CA ASP A 108 -15.31 9.60 -15.57
C ASP A 108 -14.37 10.59 -14.87
N GLN A 109 -14.59 10.86 -13.57
CA GLN A 109 -13.68 11.69 -12.78
C GLN A 109 -12.29 11.07 -12.67
N ILE A 110 -12.22 9.77 -12.37
CA ILE A 110 -10.96 9.04 -12.27
C ILE A 110 -10.23 9.03 -13.62
N ASN A 111 -10.95 8.72 -14.70
CA ASN A 111 -10.38 8.73 -16.04
C ASN A 111 -9.91 10.12 -16.46
N SER A 112 -10.60 11.19 -16.06
CA SER A 112 -10.17 12.56 -16.32
C SER A 112 -8.85 12.87 -15.62
N ILE A 113 -8.73 12.52 -14.33
CA ILE A 113 -7.49 12.69 -13.56
C ILE A 113 -6.33 11.94 -14.23
N PHE A 114 -6.52 10.66 -14.56
CA PHE A 114 -5.47 9.86 -15.19
C PHE A 114 -5.06 10.39 -16.56
N LYS A 115 -6.01 10.84 -17.39
CA LYS A 115 -5.71 11.47 -18.68
C LYS A 115 -4.86 12.73 -18.52
N GLN A 116 -5.17 13.56 -17.52
CA GLN A 116 -4.37 14.76 -17.23
C GLN A 116 -2.94 14.37 -16.85
N ILE A 117 -2.75 13.43 -15.91
CA ILE A 117 -1.42 12.95 -15.50
C ILE A 117 -0.63 12.36 -16.68
N GLU A 118 -1.30 11.59 -17.54
CA GLU A 118 -0.70 11.00 -18.74
C GLU A 118 -0.20 12.08 -19.71
N GLN A 119 -1.04 13.09 -19.98
CA GLN A 119 -0.79 14.17 -20.96
C GLN A 119 0.19 15.25 -20.47
N THR A 120 0.33 15.41 -19.15
CA THR A 120 1.26 16.37 -18.56
C THR A 120 2.71 16.07 -18.98
N ILE A 121 3.41 17.10 -19.48
CA ILE A 121 4.83 17.01 -19.89
C ILE A 121 5.77 17.33 -18.72
N ASP A 122 5.32 18.09 -17.72
CA ASP A 122 6.10 18.38 -16.52
C ASP A 122 6.05 17.22 -15.52
N ASP A 123 7.15 16.51 -15.38
CA ASP A 123 7.28 15.41 -14.41
C ASP A 123 7.11 15.85 -12.94
N ASN A 124 7.16 17.16 -12.65
CA ASN A 124 6.94 17.73 -11.33
C ASN A 124 5.63 18.53 -11.21
N ASP A 125 4.65 18.25 -12.09
CA ASP A 125 3.36 18.93 -12.07
C ASP A 125 2.68 18.83 -10.69
N PRO A 126 2.32 19.98 -10.08
CA PRO A 126 1.64 20.02 -8.79
C PRO A 126 0.39 19.15 -8.70
N LEU A 127 -0.38 18.99 -9.79
CA LEU A 127 -1.56 18.11 -9.83
C LEU A 127 -1.23 16.72 -9.30
N ILE A 128 -0.12 16.14 -9.78
CA ILE A 128 0.31 14.78 -9.43
C ILE A 128 0.59 14.68 -7.93
N THR A 129 1.21 15.72 -7.34
CA THR A 129 1.46 15.79 -5.90
C THR A 129 0.16 15.78 -5.09
N PHE A 130 -0.88 16.45 -5.57
CA PHE A 130 -2.17 16.50 -4.87
C PHE A 130 -2.99 15.23 -5.03
N VAL A 131 -3.02 14.62 -6.22
CA VAL A 131 -3.87 13.45 -6.48
C VAL A 131 -3.26 12.14 -5.98
N SER A 132 -1.94 12.00 -5.98
CA SER A 132 -1.29 10.72 -5.59
C SER A 132 -1.73 10.22 -4.20
N PRO A 133 -1.77 11.07 -3.14
CA PRO A 133 -2.19 10.62 -1.82
C PRO A 133 -3.65 10.19 -1.73
N TRP A 134 -4.53 10.66 -2.62
CA TRP A 134 -5.93 10.22 -2.69
C TRP A 134 -6.02 8.78 -3.18
N PHE A 135 -5.26 8.44 -4.23
CA PHE A 135 -5.17 7.07 -4.73
C PHE A 135 -4.43 6.14 -3.77
N ASP A 136 -3.41 6.65 -3.05
CA ASP A 136 -2.77 5.90 -1.96
C ASP A 136 -3.77 5.58 -0.83
N ASN A 137 -4.59 6.55 -0.41
CA ASN A 137 -5.68 6.33 0.56
C ASN A 137 -6.72 5.32 0.07
N LEU A 138 -7.11 5.41 -1.20
CA LEU A 138 -8.00 4.42 -1.80
C LEU A 138 -7.36 3.01 -1.77
N SER A 139 -6.05 2.92 -1.99
CA SER A 139 -5.32 1.66 -1.92
C SER A 139 -5.27 1.09 -0.49
N PHE A 140 -5.02 1.94 0.51
CA PHE A 140 -5.16 1.56 1.93
C PHE A 140 -6.58 1.09 2.26
N PHE A 141 -7.59 1.75 1.71
CA PHE A 141 -8.98 1.38 1.96
C PHE A 141 -9.34 0.04 1.31
N ILE A 142 -8.91 -0.24 0.08
CA ILE A 142 -9.10 -1.54 -0.57
C ILE A 142 -8.35 -2.64 0.19
N HIS A 143 -7.15 -2.35 0.69
CA HIS A 143 -6.39 -3.28 1.52
C HIS A 143 -7.17 -3.69 2.78
N GLU A 144 -7.75 -2.72 3.49
CA GLU A 144 -8.55 -2.98 4.69
C GLU A 144 -9.88 -3.68 4.36
N TYR A 145 -10.50 -3.37 3.21
CA TYR A 145 -11.81 -3.88 2.77
C TYR A 145 -11.71 -4.54 1.38
N PRO A 146 -11.15 -5.76 1.26
CA PRO A 146 -10.86 -6.38 -0.03
C PRO A 146 -12.07 -6.54 -0.97
N GLN A 147 -13.29 -6.67 -0.44
CA GLN A 147 -14.52 -6.72 -1.24
C GLN A 147 -14.69 -5.49 -2.16
N LEU A 148 -14.09 -4.35 -1.83
CA LEU A 148 -14.13 -3.14 -2.66
C LEU A 148 -13.37 -3.31 -3.98
N GLY A 149 -12.42 -4.25 -4.06
CA GLY A 149 -11.75 -4.61 -5.30
C GLY A 149 -12.71 -5.09 -6.40
N HIS A 150 -13.91 -5.52 -6.04
CA HIS A 150 -14.95 -5.94 -6.99
C HIS A 150 -15.85 -4.79 -7.46
N SER A 151 -15.67 -3.57 -6.93
CA SER A 151 -16.42 -2.40 -7.37
C SER A 151 -16.09 -2.04 -8.82
N PRO A 152 -17.09 -1.71 -9.67
CA PRO A 152 -16.84 -1.31 -11.05
C PRO A 152 -15.85 -0.15 -11.19
N ILE A 153 -15.84 0.79 -10.24
CA ILE A 153 -14.91 1.93 -10.24
C ILE A 153 -13.48 1.45 -10.04
N ILE A 154 -13.26 0.55 -9.07
CA ILE A 154 -11.91 0.03 -8.76
C ILE A 154 -11.39 -0.86 -9.89
N ILE A 155 -12.26 -1.69 -10.47
CA ILE A 155 -11.92 -2.53 -11.62
C ILE A 155 -11.48 -1.63 -12.79
N GLN A 156 -12.27 -0.62 -13.14
CA GLN A 156 -11.97 0.26 -14.26
C GLN A 156 -10.73 1.13 -14.00
N MET A 157 -10.54 1.61 -12.77
CA MET A 157 -9.34 2.34 -12.37
C MET A 157 -8.08 1.50 -12.56
N ASN A 158 -8.06 0.26 -12.03
CA ASN A 158 -6.88 -0.60 -12.13
C ASN A 158 -6.62 -1.10 -13.55
N LYS A 159 -7.67 -1.26 -14.37
CA LYS A 159 -7.52 -1.49 -15.81
C LYS A 159 -6.80 -0.32 -16.48
N TYR A 160 -7.26 0.92 -16.25
CA TYR A 160 -6.59 2.11 -16.80
C TYR A 160 -5.13 2.19 -16.35
N VAL A 161 -4.87 1.96 -15.05
CA VAL A 161 -3.52 1.99 -14.49
C VAL A 161 -2.60 0.98 -15.17
N ALA A 162 -3.09 -0.23 -15.41
CA ALA A 162 -2.32 -1.24 -16.11
C ALA A 162 -2.03 -0.85 -17.57
N ASP A 163 -3.06 -0.44 -18.31
CA ASP A 163 -3.02 -0.13 -19.74
C ASP A 163 -2.13 1.08 -20.06
N HIS A 164 -2.21 2.13 -19.24
CA HIS A 164 -1.63 3.43 -19.56
C HIS A 164 -0.38 3.78 -18.74
N PHE A 165 -0.26 3.25 -17.52
CA PHE A 165 0.88 3.57 -16.66
C PHE A 165 1.87 2.43 -16.59
N ILE A 166 1.48 1.22 -16.20
CA ILE A 166 2.45 0.13 -15.98
C ILE A 166 3.00 -0.45 -17.28
N ILE A 167 2.14 -0.72 -18.26
CA ILE A 167 2.56 -1.29 -19.55
C ILE A 167 2.84 -0.12 -20.52
N SER A 168 3.74 0.77 -20.10
CA SER A 168 4.13 1.96 -20.87
C SER A 168 5.64 2.07 -21.00
N GLU A 169 6.10 2.74 -22.06
CA GLU A 169 7.52 3.08 -22.22
C GLU A 169 8.02 4.00 -21.11
N GLN A 170 7.16 4.87 -20.58
CA GLN A 170 7.49 5.79 -19.50
C GLN A 170 7.80 5.05 -18.20
N PHE A 171 7.04 4.02 -17.86
CA PHE A 171 7.31 3.18 -16.69
C PHE A 171 8.63 2.44 -16.83
N ASN A 172 8.89 1.85 -18.01
CA ASN A 172 10.15 1.17 -18.30
C ASN A 172 11.34 2.14 -18.22
N TYR A 173 11.17 3.38 -18.70
CA TYR A 173 12.16 4.44 -18.53
C TYR A 173 12.44 4.72 -17.05
N TYR A 174 11.40 4.92 -16.23
CA TYR A 174 11.57 5.14 -14.79
C TYR A 174 12.20 3.95 -14.05
N LEU A 175 11.84 2.71 -14.39
CA LEU A 175 12.49 1.50 -13.87
C LEU A 175 13.98 1.49 -14.19
N SER A 176 14.35 1.84 -15.43
CA SER A 176 15.74 1.82 -15.85
C SER A 176 16.63 2.78 -15.04
N GLN A 177 16.06 3.89 -14.54
CA GLN A 177 16.78 4.84 -13.69
C GLN A 177 17.14 4.24 -12.33
N LEU A 178 16.27 3.40 -11.74
CA LEU A 178 16.52 2.75 -10.46
C LEU A 178 17.64 1.70 -10.49
N ARG A 179 18.20 1.39 -11.66
CA ARG A 179 19.35 0.48 -11.81
C ARG A 179 20.67 1.12 -11.42
N GLN A 180 20.73 2.43 -11.18
CA GLN A 180 21.97 3.08 -10.78
C GLN A 180 22.25 2.80 -9.29
N SER A 181 23.47 2.38 -8.97
CA SER A 181 23.84 2.04 -7.57
C SER A 181 23.92 3.26 -6.65
N GLN A 182 24.02 4.47 -7.21
CA GLN A 182 24.01 5.72 -6.47
C GLN A 182 22.98 6.64 -7.11
N LEU A 183 21.80 6.71 -6.48
CA LEU A 183 20.70 7.54 -6.94
C LEU A 183 20.78 8.91 -6.26
N SER A 184 20.71 9.98 -7.04
CA SER A 184 20.50 11.31 -6.49
C SER A 184 19.03 11.46 -6.11
N SER A 185 18.72 12.16 -5.02
CA SER A 185 17.32 12.47 -4.65
C SER A 185 16.59 13.27 -5.75
N SER A 186 17.33 13.99 -6.59
CA SER A 186 16.77 14.78 -7.69
C SER A 186 16.19 13.97 -8.84
N ILE A 187 16.42 12.64 -8.89
CA ILE A 187 15.82 11.81 -9.93
C ILE A 187 14.33 11.62 -9.69
N PHE A 188 13.89 11.57 -8.42
CA PHE A 188 12.53 11.20 -8.04
C PHE A 188 11.58 12.37 -8.28
N THR A 189 11.06 12.45 -9.49
CA THR A 189 10.01 13.39 -9.85
C THR A 189 8.65 12.93 -9.32
N THR A 190 7.70 13.85 -9.23
CA THR A 190 6.34 13.52 -8.74
C THR A 190 5.63 12.51 -9.66
N LYS A 191 5.84 12.62 -10.98
CA LYS A 191 5.31 11.68 -11.98
C LYS A 191 5.96 10.32 -11.86
N GLN A 192 7.28 10.26 -11.66
CA GLN A 192 7.96 8.99 -11.40
C GLN A 192 7.42 8.31 -10.14
N LEU A 193 7.25 9.06 -9.04
CA LEU A 193 6.67 8.52 -7.82
C LEU A 193 5.24 8.04 -8.04
N PHE A 194 4.39 8.77 -8.77
CA PHE A 194 3.04 8.30 -9.07
C PHE A 194 3.03 6.96 -9.82
N TYR A 195 3.92 6.78 -10.79
CA TYR A 195 4.05 5.53 -11.55
C TYR A 195 4.59 4.38 -10.68
N MET A 196 5.68 4.62 -9.95
CA MET A 196 6.41 3.59 -9.24
C MET A 196 5.79 3.23 -7.89
N LYS A 197 5.24 4.23 -7.20
CA LYS A 197 4.52 4.10 -5.93
C LYS A 197 3.03 3.88 -6.17
N THR A 198 2.30 4.92 -6.53
CA THR A 198 0.83 4.95 -6.45
C THR A 198 0.17 3.93 -7.38
N CYS A 199 0.65 3.82 -8.62
CA CYS A 199 0.12 2.84 -9.58
C CYS A 199 0.45 1.39 -9.16
N SER A 200 1.71 1.12 -8.81
CA SER A 200 2.14 -0.19 -8.29
C SER A 200 1.38 -0.58 -7.02
N PHE A 201 1.15 0.39 -6.12
CA PHE A 201 0.42 0.20 -4.88
C PHE A 201 -1.06 -0.14 -5.15
N SER A 202 -1.72 0.62 -6.01
CA SER A 202 -3.11 0.34 -6.42
C SER A 202 -3.26 -1.07 -6.96
N LEU A 203 -2.39 -1.47 -7.90
CA LEU A 203 -2.46 -2.81 -8.46
C LEU A 203 -2.09 -3.90 -7.46
N ASN A 204 -1.11 -3.65 -6.58
CA ASN A 204 -0.76 -4.56 -5.50
C ASN A 204 -2.01 -4.92 -4.68
N VAL A 205 -2.69 -3.93 -4.11
CA VAL A 205 -3.90 -4.17 -3.29
C VAL A 205 -5.07 -4.71 -4.10
N TYR A 206 -5.19 -4.32 -5.37
CA TYR A 206 -6.20 -4.85 -6.27
C TYR A 206 -6.01 -6.35 -6.46
N PHE A 207 -4.81 -6.85 -6.74
CA PHE A 207 -4.58 -8.29 -6.88
C PHE A 207 -4.71 -9.06 -5.57
N TYR A 208 -4.34 -8.44 -4.44
CA TYR A 208 -4.64 -9.01 -3.12
C TYR A 208 -6.14 -9.24 -2.90
N SER A 209 -7.00 -8.39 -3.49
CA SER A 209 -8.45 -8.52 -3.37
C SER A 209 -9.07 -9.67 -4.18
N ASN A 210 -8.25 -10.42 -4.94
CA ASN A 210 -8.67 -11.48 -5.86
C ASN A 210 -9.71 -10.97 -6.88
N PRO A 211 -9.29 -10.08 -7.80
CA PRO A 211 -10.22 -9.45 -8.72
C PRO A 211 -10.85 -10.47 -9.67
N PRO A 212 -12.11 -10.26 -10.09
CA PRO A 212 -12.86 -11.23 -10.89
C PRO A 212 -12.29 -11.40 -12.30
N SER A 213 -11.63 -10.37 -12.83
CA SER A 213 -11.04 -10.36 -14.16
C SER A 213 -9.96 -9.29 -14.26
N PHE A 214 -8.93 -9.55 -15.06
CA PHE A 214 -7.92 -8.57 -15.44
C PHE A 214 -7.46 -8.91 -16.87
N ASP A 215 -7.21 -7.88 -17.69
CA ASP A 215 -6.99 -8.06 -19.12
C ASP A 215 -5.62 -8.65 -19.48
N TYR A 216 -4.69 -8.65 -18.53
CA TYR A 216 -3.36 -9.22 -18.70
C TYR A 216 -3.15 -10.48 -17.88
N THR A 217 -2.41 -11.40 -18.46
CA THR A 217 -1.86 -12.54 -17.73
C THR A 217 -0.62 -12.09 -16.95
N PRO A 218 -0.30 -12.74 -15.82
CA PRO A 218 0.96 -12.44 -15.11
C PRO A 218 2.21 -12.65 -15.96
N GLY A 219 2.15 -13.57 -16.93
CA GLY A 219 3.24 -13.77 -17.88
C GLY A 219 3.52 -12.52 -18.73
N GLN A 220 2.49 -11.84 -19.22
CA GLN A 220 2.65 -10.61 -20.01
C GLN A 220 3.27 -9.47 -19.18
N VAL A 221 2.82 -9.30 -17.94
CA VAL A 221 3.36 -8.25 -17.07
C VAL A 221 4.81 -8.55 -16.72
N LEU A 222 5.13 -9.78 -16.29
CA LEU A 222 6.49 -10.17 -15.93
C LEU A 222 7.45 -10.14 -17.12
N GLN A 223 6.98 -10.43 -18.35
CA GLN A 223 7.78 -10.25 -19.56
C GLN A 223 8.13 -8.79 -19.84
N ASN A 224 7.30 -7.84 -19.42
CA ASN A 224 7.53 -6.42 -19.66
C ASN A 224 8.51 -5.80 -18.63
N ILE A 225 8.48 -6.26 -17.37
CA ILE A 225 9.16 -5.55 -16.26
C ILE A 225 10.07 -6.44 -15.40
N GLY A 226 10.03 -7.77 -15.60
CA GLY A 226 10.63 -8.73 -14.69
C GLY A 226 12.16 -8.64 -14.65
N ASP A 227 12.80 -8.49 -15.81
CA ASP A 227 14.25 -8.41 -15.92
C ASP A 227 14.79 -7.13 -15.27
N GLU A 228 14.13 -6.00 -15.52
CA GLU A 228 14.43 -4.71 -14.89
C GLU A 228 14.27 -4.80 -13.37
N TYR A 229 13.14 -5.35 -12.91
CA TYR A 229 12.86 -5.55 -11.49
C TYR A 229 13.96 -6.35 -10.79
N LEU A 230 14.37 -7.49 -11.35
CA LEU A 230 15.40 -8.32 -10.74
C LEU A 230 16.74 -7.60 -10.63
N GLN A 231 17.13 -6.87 -11.67
CA GLN A 231 18.37 -6.10 -11.63
C GLN A 231 18.30 -4.98 -10.59
N ILE A 232 17.16 -4.29 -10.47
CA ILE A 232 16.95 -3.27 -9.45
C ILE A 232 17.09 -3.89 -8.06
N ILE A 233 16.42 -5.01 -7.79
CA ILE A 233 16.49 -5.70 -6.49
C ILE A 233 17.92 -6.11 -6.17
N GLN A 234 18.62 -6.73 -7.12
CA GLN A 234 20.00 -7.17 -6.95
C GLN A 234 20.95 -6.01 -6.67
N ILE A 235 20.73 -4.84 -7.25
CA ILE A 235 21.59 -3.66 -7.03
C ILE A 235 21.23 -2.97 -5.71
N GLN A 236 19.95 -2.68 -5.52
CA GLN A 236 19.49 -1.82 -4.43
C GLN A 236 19.50 -2.53 -3.07
N SER A 237 19.38 -3.86 -3.02
CA SER A 237 19.46 -4.57 -1.73
C SER A 237 20.79 -4.36 -1.01
N TYR A 238 21.89 -4.17 -1.75
CA TYR A 238 23.21 -3.90 -1.16
C TYR A 238 23.43 -2.43 -0.77
N THR A 239 22.55 -1.54 -1.20
CA THR A 239 22.62 -0.09 -0.93
C THR A 239 21.55 0.36 0.06
N ILE A 240 20.82 -0.56 0.72
CA ILE A 240 19.68 -0.26 1.60
C ILE A 240 19.96 0.84 2.64
N LYS A 241 21.19 0.88 3.17
CA LYS A 241 21.63 1.90 4.14
C LYS A 241 21.63 3.33 3.59
N LEU A 242 21.58 3.49 2.27
CA LEU A 242 21.63 4.75 1.54
C LEU A 242 20.29 5.08 0.87
N TRP A 243 19.25 4.28 1.10
CA TRP A 243 17.94 4.56 0.53
C TRP A 243 17.39 5.86 1.09
N SER A 244 16.99 6.76 0.19
CA SER A 244 16.14 7.89 0.55
C SER A 244 14.72 7.40 0.81
N THR A 245 13.87 8.25 1.39
CA THR A 245 12.45 7.95 1.59
C THR A 245 11.75 7.61 0.27
N GLU A 246 12.09 8.31 -0.81
CA GLU A 246 11.54 8.08 -2.15
C GLU A 246 11.96 6.73 -2.73
N LEU A 247 13.23 6.33 -2.53
CA LEU A 247 13.71 5.03 -2.99
C LEU A 247 13.07 3.90 -2.18
N LEU A 248 13.03 4.02 -0.86
CA LEU A 248 12.33 3.08 0.02
C LEU A 248 10.90 2.89 -0.48
N THR A 249 10.17 3.99 -0.67
CA THR A 249 8.80 4.00 -1.19
C THR A 249 8.68 3.24 -2.52
N CYS A 250 9.54 3.55 -3.50
CA CYS A 250 9.51 2.86 -4.80
C CYS A 250 9.77 1.35 -4.63
N MET A 251 10.79 0.97 -3.87
CA MET A 251 11.14 -0.44 -3.65
C MET A 251 10.01 -1.20 -2.96
N THR A 252 9.43 -0.62 -1.92
CA THR A 252 8.27 -1.15 -1.18
C THR A 252 7.14 -1.56 -2.13
N HIS A 253 6.69 -0.62 -2.95
CA HIS A 253 5.51 -0.86 -3.78
C HIS A 253 5.81 -1.70 -5.02
N LEU A 254 7.01 -1.63 -5.58
CA LEU A 254 7.43 -2.55 -6.66
C LEU A 254 7.53 -4.00 -6.18
N ILE A 255 8.14 -4.25 -5.01
CA ILE A 255 8.23 -5.59 -4.43
C ILE A 255 6.83 -6.14 -4.17
N GLY A 256 5.98 -5.34 -3.52
CA GLY A 256 4.58 -5.71 -3.25
C GLY A 256 3.82 -6.03 -4.54
N PHE A 257 3.96 -5.18 -5.56
CA PHE A 257 3.35 -5.35 -6.87
C PHE A 257 3.74 -6.66 -7.58
N ILE A 258 5.03 -6.92 -7.73
CA ILE A 258 5.53 -8.15 -8.38
C ILE A 258 5.06 -9.38 -7.60
N ARG A 259 5.10 -9.30 -6.27
CA ARG A 259 4.60 -10.36 -5.40
C ARG A 259 3.10 -10.58 -5.57
N ALA A 260 2.29 -9.55 -5.71
CA ALA A 260 0.87 -9.74 -5.91
C ALA A 260 0.57 -10.45 -7.23
N PHE A 261 1.31 -10.11 -8.29
CA PHE A 261 1.17 -10.73 -9.60
C PHE A 261 1.56 -12.21 -9.64
N LEU A 262 2.67 -12.58 -8.99
CA LEU A 262 3.19 -13.94 -8.99
C LEU A 262 2.25 -14.95 -8.31
N TRP A 263 1.51 -14.49 -7.30
CA TRP A 263 0.60 -15.32 -6.50
C TRP A 263 -0.89 -15.00 -6.70
N TRP A 264 -1.21 -14.19 -7.72
CA TRP A 264 -2.60 -13.95 -8.10
C TRP A 264 -3.30 -15.26 -8.53
N ASN A 265 -4.58 -15.38 -8.18
CA ASN A 265 -5.44 -16.58 -8.32
C ASN A 265 -5.06 -17.77 -7.43
N GLY A 266 -4.38 -17.52 -6.30
CA GLY A 266 -4.07 -18.57 -5.31
C GLY A 266 -3.11 -19.64 -5.86
N GLU A 267 -2.32 -19.29 -6.87
CA GLU A 267 -1.41 -20.23 -7.51
C GLU A 267 -0.26 -20.64 -6.59
N THR A 268 0.11 -21.92 -6.64
CA THR A 268 1.20 -22.53 -5.86
C THR A 268 2.58 -22.19 -6.43
N GLY A 269 2.83 -20.94 -6.80
CA GLY A 269 4.13 -20.46 -7.31
C GLY A 269 4.48 -20.93 -8.72
N THR A 270 3.53 -21.39 -9.53
CA THR A 270 3.84 -21.89 -10.89
C THR A 270 4.45 -20.82 -11.81
N LYS A 271 4.05 -19.56 -11.60
CA LYS A 271 4.59 -18.37 -12.27
C LYS A 271 5.97 -17.94 -11.77
N LEU A 272 6.44 -18.46 -10.63
CA LEU A 272 7.72 -18.07 -10.05
C LEU A 272 8.88 -18.31 -11.04
N LYS A 273 8.80 -19.39 -11.83
CA LYS A 273 9.81 -19.72 -12.85
C LYS A 273 9.87 -18.74 -14.03
N ILE A 274 8.85 -17.89 -14.21
CA ILE A 274 8.88 -16.83 -15.23
C ILE A 274 9.89 -15.76 -14.78
N LEU A 275 9.83 -15.35 -13.51
CA LEU A 275 10.73 -14.36 -12.94
C LEU A 275 12.08 -14.99 -12.56
N LEU A 276 12.06 -16.13 -11.88
CA LEU A 276 13.24 -16.80 -11.32
C LEU A 276 13.47 -18.15 -12.04
N PRO A 277 13.92 -18.13 -13.31
CA PRO A 277 13.96 -19.33 -14.15
C PRO A 277 15.04 -20.35 -13.75
N THR A 278 16.01 -19.93 -12.93
CA THR A 278 17.10 -20.79 -12.47
C THR A 278 17.23 -20.73 -10.96
N GLU A 279 17.72 -21.82 -10.37
CA GLU A 279 18.04 -21.89 -8.93
C GLU A 279 19.01 -20.78 -8.51
N LYS A 280 20.03 -20.48 -9.33
CA LYS A 280 20.97 -19.40 -9.06
C LYS A 280 20.25 -18.04 -8.87
N ILE A 281 19.38 -17.68 -9.81
CA ILE A 281 18.63 -16.40 -9.75
C ILE A 281 17.69 -16.39 -8.54
N LEU A 282 17.04 -17.53 -8.24
CA LEU A 282 16.20 -17.69 -7.06
C LEU A 282 16.98 -17.44 -5.77
N LEU A 283 18.16 -18.05 -5.60
CA LEU A 283 18.99 -17.90 -4.41
C LEU A 283 19.54 -16.47 -4.26
N GLU A 284 19.98 -15.85 -5.35
CA GLU A 284 20.40 -14.44 -5.36
C GLU A 284 19.25 -13.50 -4.93
N TYR A 285 18.05 -13.76 -5.42
CA TYR A 285 16.86 -12.99 -5.06
C TYR A 285 16.49 -13.16 -3.58
N ILE A 286 16.52 -14.39 -3.05
CA ILE A 286 16.28 -14.66 -1.62
C ILE A 286 17.32 -13.93 -0.76
N GLN A 287 18.58 -13.97 -1.17
CA GLN A 287 19.64 -13.28 -0.44
C GLN A 287 19.41 -11.76 -0.41
N ALA A 288 18.96 -11.17 -1.52
CA ALA A 288 18.58 -9.76 -1.57
C ALA A 288 17.43 -9.44 -0.61
N MET A 289 16.38 -10.28 -0.57
CA MET A 289 15.25 -10.13 0.37
C MET A 289 15.70 -10.21 1.84
N ILE A 290 16.63 -11.13 2.15
CA ILE A 290 17.19 -11.28 3.50
C ILE A 290 17.99 -10.05 3.91
N TYR A 291 18.78 -9.46 3.01
CA TYR A 291 19.49 -8.21 3.29
C TYR A 291 18.53 -7.06 3.60
N ILE A 292 17.37 -7.03 2.96
CA ILE A 292 16.32 -6.05 3.26
C ILE A 292 15.77 -6.27 4.67
N ILE A 293 15.39 -7.51 5.02
CA ILE A 293 14.87 -7.86 6.35
C ILE A 293 15.87 -7.53 7.46
N ASP A 294 17.14 -7.86 7.27
CA ASP A 294 18.19 -7.68 8.28
C ASP A 294 18.55 -6.21 8.53
N TYR A 295 18.03 -5.28 7.73
CA TYR A 295 18.27 -3.87 7.93
C TYR A 295 17.45 -3.33 9.11
N LYS A 296 18.14 -3.23 10.25
CA LYS A 296 17.55 -2.87 11.56
C LYS A 296 16.84 -1.52 11.61
N ALA A 297 17.18 -0.55 10.75
CA ALA A 297 16.55 0.77 10.82
C ALA A 297 15.06 0.67 10.46
N ASP A 298 14.73 -0.05 9.39
CA ASP A 298 13.34 -0.23 8.95
C ASP A 298 12.51 -0.97 10.01
N CYS A 299 13.12 -1.95 10.69
CA CYS A 299 12.48 -2.68 11.79
C CYS A 299 12.03 -1.76 12.94
N ALA A 300 12.70 -0.62 13.15
CA ALA A 300 12.36 0.32 14.22
C ALA A 300 11.12 1.17 13.91
N TYR A 301 10.68 1.21 12.64
CA TYR A 301 9.55 2.01 12.18
C TYR A 301 8.34 1.17 11.77
N ILE A 302 8.37 -0.14 11.99
CA ILE A 302 7.20 -1.01 11.73
C ILE A 302 6.07 -0.63 12.70
N MET A 303 4.88 -0.45 12.14
CA MET A 303 3.69 -0.03 12.87
C MET A 303 2.71 -1.20 13.06
N PRO A 304 1.78 -1.09 14.03
CA PRO A 304 0.69 -2.06 14.20
C PRO A 304 -0.29 -2.10 13.02
N GLN A 305 -0.34 -1.02 12.23
CA GLN A 305 -1.21 -0.86 11.08
C GLN A 305 -0.39 -0.84 9.79
N TRP A 306 -1.00 -1.30 8.69
CA TRP A 306 -0.39 -1.30 7.37
C TRP A 306 -0.47 0.10 6.74
N ILE A 307 0.29 1.06 7.28
CA ILE A 307 0.07 2.50 7.08
C ILE A 307 1.30 3.28 6.54
N ASN A 308 2.51 2.72 6.66
CA ASN A 308 3.77 3.30 6.21
C ASN A 308 4.59 2.31 5.38
N ASP A 309 5.57 2.83 4.65
CA ASP A 309 6.33 2.07 3.67
C ASP A 309 7.18 0.96 4.29
N GLU A 310 7.71 1.15 5.50
CA GLU A 310 8.49 0.13 6.22
C GLU A 310 7.64 -1.09 6.59
N THR A 311 6.42 -0.86 7.09
CA THR A 311 5.48 -1.95 7.41
C THR A 311 5.05 -2.68 6.13
N ILE A 312 4.74 -1.94 5.07
CA ILE A 312 4.32 -2.51 3.78
C ILE A 312 5.46 -3.33 3.15
N LEU A 313 6.70 -2.84 3.23
CA LEU A 313 7.88 -3.51 2.72
C LEU A 313 8.10 -4.82 3.46
N MET A 314 8.13 -4.77 4.79
CA MET A 314 8.37 -5.93 5.62
C MET A 314 7.29 -7.01 5.39
N ASP A 315 6.02 -6.61 5.35
CA ASP A 315 4.91 -7.49 5.00
C ASP A 315 5.11 -8.14 3.61
N SER A 316 5.43 -7.33 2.60
CA SER A 316 5.60 -7.80 1.22
C SER A 316 6.78 -8.76 1.06
N VAL A 317 7.92 -8.47 1.69
CA VAL A 317 9.15 -9.28 1.62
C VAL A 317 8.97 -10.60 2.36
N LEU A 318 8.41 -10.58 3.57
CA LEU A 318 8.15 -11.80 4.34
C LEU A 318 7.15 -12.71 3.63
N LEU A 319 6.09 -12.15 3.05
CA LEU A 319 5.13 -12.90 2.24
C LEU A 319 5.77 -13.51 1.00
N PHE A 320 6.68 -12.79 0.35
CA PHE A 320 7.44 -13.33 -0.78
C PHE A 320 8.26 -14.55 -0.34
N LEU A 321 9.01 -14.44 0.76
CA LEU A 321 9.88 -15.49 1.26
C LEU A 321 9.13 -16.73 1.71
N ILE A 322 8.08 -16.59 2.54
CA ILE A 322 7.32 -17.75 3.01
C ILE A 322 6.70 -18.51 1.84
N ASN A 323 6.19 -17.81 0.83
CA ASN A 323 5.63 -18.44 -0.36
C ASN A 323 6.71 -19.15 -1.20
N ILE A 324 7.91 -18.61 -1.31
CA ILE A 324 9.02 -19.30 -1.97
C ILE A 324 9.35 -20.59 -1.20
N ILE A 325 9.56 -20.49 0.11
CA ILE A 325 9.95 -21.61 0.98
C ILE A 325 8.95 -22.77 0.82
N GLN A 326 7.65 -22.44 0.95
CA GLN A 326 6.56 -23.41 0.86
C GLN A 326 6.38 -24.04 -0.54
N THR A 327 6.85 -23.39 -1.61
CA THR A 327 6.63 -23.87 -2.99
C THR A 327 7.87 -24.45 -3.67
N GLN A 328 9.08 -24.09 -3.24
CA GLN A 328 10.32 -24.45 -3.93
C GLN A 328 11.16 -25.53 -3.23
N ASN A 329 10.80 -25.96 -2.01
CA ASN A 329 11.56 -26.95 -1.23
C ASN A 329 13.05 -26.56 -1.09
N ILE A 330 13.30 -25.36 -0.58
CA ILE A 330 14.63 -24.76 -0.47
C ILE A 330 15.04 -24.44 0.97
N ASN A 331 14.37 -25.05 1.96
CA ASN A 331 14.59 -24.79 3.39
C ASN A 331 16.07 -24.97 3.78
N TRP A 332 16.77 -25.89 3.10
CA TRP A 332 18.20 -26.14 3.26
C TRP A 332 19.08 -24.90 3.08
N PHE A 333 18.68 -23.95 2.23
CA PHE A 333 19.43 -22.72 1.98
C PHE A 333 19.40 -21.76 3.18
N PHE A 334 18.35 -21.83 4.00
CA PHE A 334 18.15 -20.94 5.14
C PHE A 334 18.79 -21.46 6.43
N HIS A 335 19.02 -22.77 6.58
CA HIS A 335 19.62 -23.36 7.77
C HIS A 335 20.94 -22.70 8.25
N PRO A 336 21.89 -22.28 7.39
CA PRO A 336 23.11 -21.63 7.86
C PRO A 336 22.92 -20.15 8.29
N MET A 337 21.73 -19.56 8.12
CA MET A 337 21.49 -18.12 8.27
C MET A 337 20.98 -17.73 9.66
N ASN A 338 21.79 -17.97 10.70
CA ASN A 338 21.41 -17.67 12.09
C ASN A 338 20.95 -16.22 12.32
N GLN A 339 21.56 -15.26 11.61
CA GLN A 339 21.19 -13.84 11.71
C GLN A 339 19.75 -13.58 11.27
N LEU A 340 19.28 -14.26 10.22
CA LEU A 340 17.90 -14.14 9.76
C LEU A 340 16.95 -14.65 10.84
N SER A 341 17.25 -15.80 11.46
CA SER A 341 16.43 -16.36 12.53
C SER A 341 16.29 -15.40 13.71
N ASP A 342 17.38 -14.74 14.11
CA ASP A 342 17.36 -13.73 15.18
C ASP A 342 16.52 -12.49 14.81
N THR A 343 16.58 -12.04 13.55
CA THR A 343 15.79 -10.91 13.06
C THR A 343 14.30 -11.27 13.00
N LEU A 344 13.95 -12.45 12.47
CA LEU A 344 12.57 -12.93 12.39
C LEU A 344 11.96 -13.12 13.77
N LEU A 345 12.72 -13.61 14.75
CA LEU A 345 12.24 -13.76 16.12
C LEU A 345 11.86 -12.40 16.71
N LYS A 346 12.72 -11.39 16.54
CA LYS A 346 12.42 -10.02 16.98
C LYS A 346 11.16 -9.49 16.31
N LEU A 347 11.02 -9.66 15.00
CA LEU A 347 9.83 -9.24 14.26
C LEU A 347 8.56 -9.93 14.77
N GLY A 348 8.65 -11.24 15.08
CA GLY A 348 7.56 -11.98 15.69
C GLY A 348 7.23 -11.50 17.11
N GLU A 349 8.17 -10.93 17.85
CA GLU A 349 7.89 -10.44 19.22
C GLU A 349 7.39 -9.00 19.28
N LEU A 350 7.48 -8.24 18.19
CA LEU A 350 6.99 -6.86 18.16
C LEU A 350 5.44 -6.83 18.15
N PRO A 351 4.81 -5.82 18.80
CA PRO A 351 3.38 -5.56 18.66
C PRO A 351 3.09 -4.89 17.31
N VAL A 352 3.31 -5.62 16.21
CA VAL A 352 3.24 -5.11 14.83
C VAL A 352 2.04 -5.66 14.09
N TYR A 353 1.86 -5.21 12.85
CA TYR A 353 0.86 -5.74 11.94
C TYR A 353 0.87 -7.27 11.91
N TYR A 354 -0.31 -7.87 12.14
CA TYR A 354 -0.49 -9.31 12.36
C TYR A 354 0.12 -10.19 11.26
N GLN A 355 0.10 -9.75 10.01
CA GLN A 355 0.64 -10.54 8.92
C GLN A 355 2.17 -10.67 8.98
N ILE A 356 2.88 -9.63 9.43
CA ILE A 356 4.33 -9.67 9.63
C ILE A 356 4.68 -10.75 10.66
N HIS A 357 3.95 -10.73 11.79
CA HIS A 357 4.11 -11.72 12.87
C HIS A 357 3.90 -13.15 12.36
N LEU A 358 2.78 -13.39 11.66
CA LEU A 358 2.45 -14.70 11.10
C LEU A 358 3.48 -15.18 10.08
N CYS A 359 3.97 -14.30 9.20
CA CYS A 359 4.97 -14.67 8.21
C CYS A 359 6.33 -14.92 8.85
N ALA A 360 6.74 -14.11 9.82
CA ALA A 360 8.00 -14.30 10.53
C ALA A 360 8.03 -15.65 11.23
N TYR A 361 6.97 -15.98 11.96
CA TYR A 361 6.84 -17.28 12.60
C TYR A 361 6.68 -18.44 11.62
N GLY A 362 5.92 -18.26 10.53
CA GLY A 362 5.81 -19.25 9.46
C GLY A 362 7.15 -19.55 8.78
N ILE A 363 8.01 -18.55 8.58
CA ILE A 363 9.36 -18.77 8.05
C ILE A 363 10.20 -19.52 9.09
N LEU A 364 10.17 -19.10 10.35
CA LEU A 364 10.91 -19.76 11.43
C LEU A 364 10.55 -21.24 11.56
N SER A 365 9.27 -21.60 11.45
CA SER A 365 8.83 -23.00 11.51
C SER A 365 9.35 -23.86 10.35
N GLU A 366 9.64 -23.25 9.21
CA GLU A 366 10.15 -23.97 8.03
C GLU A 366 11.68 -24.12 8.04
N ILE A 367 12.40 -23.19 8.69
CA ILE A 367 13.87 -23.13 8.64
C ILE A 367 14.56 -23.64 9.91
N LEU A 368 13.88 -23.67 11.06
CA LEU A 368 14.44 -24.14 12.33
C LEU A 368 14.17 -25.63 12.56
N THR A 369 14.99 -26.26 13.40
CA THR A 369 14.75 -27.63 13.87
C THR A 369 13.75 -27.64 15.03
N ASP A 370 13.09 -28.78 15.24
CA ASP A 370 12.13 -28.99 16.34
C ASP A 370 12.70 -28.65 17.73
N GLU A 371 14.00 -28.86 17.94
CA GLU A 371 14.67 -28.55 19.20
C GLU A 371 14.75 -27.03 19.43
N HIS A 372 15.14 -26.27 18.41
CA HIS A 372 15.19 -24.80 18.49
C HIS A 372 13.79 -24.19 18.62
N LEU A 373 12.79 -24.74 17.92
CA LEU A 373 11.40 -24.27 18.05
C LEU A 373 10.84 -24.43 19.47
N LYS A 374 11.22 -25.52 20.17
CA LYS A 374 10.83 -25.75 21.57
C LYS A 374 11.46 -24.74 22.53
N GLU A 375 12.72 -24.36 22.29
CA GLU A 375 13.43 -23.38 23.12
C GLU A 375 12.81 -21.98 23.02
N LEU A 376 12.26 -21.62 21.86
CA LEU A 376 11.67 -20.32 21.60
C LEU A 376 10.29 -20.10 22.26
N LYS A 377 9.72 -21.10 22.94
CA LYS A 377 8.34 -21.06 23.50
C LYS A 377 7.30 -20.53 22.51
N PHE A 378 7.53 -20.82 21.22
CA PHE A 378 6.72 -20.42 20.09
C PHE A 378 5.20 -20.64 20.33
N PRO A 379 4.73 -21.76 20.93
CA PRO A 379 3.31 -21.98 21.18
C PRO A 379 2.68 -21.00 22.19
N ASP A 380 3.44 -20.49 23.15
CA ASP A 380 2.90 -19.60 24.21
C ASP A 380 2.62 -18.20 23.65
N ASN A 381 3.55 -17.66 22.84
CA ASN A 381 3.42 -16.33 22.24
C ASN A 381 2.36 -16.29 21.14
N ILE A 382 2.29 -17.34 20.33
CA ILE A 382 1.36 -17.44 19.20
C ILE A 382 -0.08 -17.62 19.66
N ARG A 383 -0.31 -18.30 20.79
CA ARG A 383 -1.68 -18.52 21.30
C ARG A 383 -2.37 -17.20 21.62
N ASP A 384 -1.72 -16.33 22.39
CA ASP A 384 -2.32 -15.07 22.83
C ASP A 384 -2.53 -14.11 21.64
N PHE A 385 -1.58 -14.10 20.71
CA PHE A 385 -1.72 -13.43 19.41
C PHE A 385 -2.94 -13.94 18.62
N PHE A 386 -3.10 -15.26 18.51
CA PHE A 386 -4.21 -15.86 17.77
C PHE A 386 -5.56 -15.49 18.38
N PHE A 387 -5.68 -15.52 19.71
CA PHE A 387 -6.91 -15.11 20.37
C PHE A 387 -7.26 -13.65 20.08
N GLN A 388 -6.28 -12.73 20.17
CA GLN A 388 -6.51 -11.31 19.84
C GLN A 388 -6.88 -11.11 18.37
N MET A 389 -6.17 -11.77 17.46
CA MET A 389 -6.49 -11.72 16.04
C MET A 389 -7.89 -12.26 15.77
N LEU A 390 -8.29 -13.38 16.40
CA LEU A 390 -9.62 -13.96 16.27
C LEU A 390 -10.72 -13.08 16.87
N GLU A 391 -10.44 -12.40 17.98
CA GLU A 391 -11.36 -11.46 18.62
C GLU A 391 -11.57 -10.20 17.76
N HIS A 392 -10.51 -9.62 17.21
CA HIS A 392 -10.62 -8.56 16.19
C HIS A 392 -11.36 -9.10 14.94
N ALA A 393 -11.04 -10.34 14.56
CA ALA A 393 -11.74 -11.16 13.57
C ALA A 393 -13.18 -11.54 13.95
N TRP A 394 -13.67 -11.20 15.12
CA TRP A 394 -15.09 -11.34 15.45
C TRP A 394 -15.79 -10.01 15.27
N HIS A 395 -15.18 -8.92 15.75
CA HIS A 395 -15.80 -7.61 15.81
C HIS A 395 -15.98 -6.89 14.46
N ASN A 396 -15.08 -7.01 13.46
CA ASN A 396 -15.24 -6.28 12.16
C ASN A 396 -15.24 -7.17 10.89
N PRO A 397 -16.34 -7.90 10.56
CA PRO A 397 -16.45 -8.96 9.53
C PRO A 397 -15.92 -8.67 8.14
N LEU A 398 -15.93 -7.41 7.75
CA LEU A 398 -15.61 -6.98 6.41
C LEU A 398 -14.13 -6.62 6.23
N LYS A 399 -13.33 -6.67 7.29
CA LYS A 399 -11.90 -6.37 7.23
C LYS A 399 -11.04 -7.59 6.87
N ARG A 400 -9.91 -7.32 6.22
CA ARG A 400 -8.99 -8.34 5.66
C ARG A 400 -8.51 -9.41 6.63
N TYR A 401 -8.29 -9.09 7.91
CA TYR A 401 -7.77 -10.06 8.89
C TYR A 401 -8.65 -11.32 9.06
N LYS A 402 -9.88 -11.33 8.51
CA LYS A 402 -10.79 -12.48 8.50
C LYS A 402 -10.68 -13.40 7.27
N GLN A 403 -9.84 -13.06 6.29
CA GLN A 403 -9.68 -13.84 5.06
C GLN A 403 -8.47 -14.78 5.08
N ILE A 404 -7.66 -14.80 6.15
CA ILE A 404 -6.60 -15.79 6.29
C ILE A 404 -7.27 -17.15 6.54
N PRO A 405 -7.16 -18.13 5.62
CA PRO A 405 -7.85 -19.41 5.78
C PRO A 405 -7.34 -20.11 7.04
N ILE A 406 -8.25 -20.65 7.87
CA ILE A 406 -7.89 -21.39 9.10
C ILE A 406 -6.87 -22.52 8.80
N THR A 407 -6.89 -23.06 7.59
CA THR A 407 -5.94 -24.09 7.14
C THR A 407 -4.48 -23.64 7.11
N TYR A 408 -4.20 -22.33 6.99
CA TYR A 408 -2.84 -21.78 7.14
C TYR A 408 -2.32 -21.89 8.58
N PHE A 409 -3.21 -22.09 9.55
CA PHE A 409 -2.88 -22.18 10.98
C PHE A 409 -2.97 -23.61 11.54
N LEU A 410 -3.38 -24.58 10.71
CA LEU A 410 -3.57 -25.99 11.10
C LEU A 410 -2.54 -26.94 10.46
N ARG A 411 -1.54 -26.39 9.77
CA ARG A 411 -0.34 -27.11 9.36
C ARG A 411 0.74 -26.87 10.39
#